data_AF-A0A3M1MHV3-F1
#
_entry.id   AF-A0A3M1MHV3-F1
#
_cell.length_a   1.000
_cell.length_b   1.000
_cell.length_c   1.000
_cell.angle_alpha   90.00
_cell.angle_beta   90.00
_cell.angle_gamma   90.00
#
_symmetry.space_group_name_H-M   'P 1'
#
loop_
_entity.id
_entity.type
_entity.pdbx_description
1 polymer ?
#
loop_
_entity_poly.entity_id
_entity_poly.type
_entity_poly.pdbx_seq_one_letter_code
_entity_poly.pdbx_strand_id
1 'polypeptide(L)'
;MLLRLVLAGSKFIIVCAACWDLYLTAKYVESLPSLELNPLARFMMQLDDGVEAELTQAAVFLAAKFLGTFLVIALLDCLWHWKERTAVAAAVGVAACQIALVLFLNC
;
A
#
# COMPACT_ATOMS: atom_id res chain seq x y z
N MET A 1 -0.74 -23.66 14.47
CA MET A 1 0.06 -22.65 15.22
C MET A 1 1.05 -21.92 14.31
N LEU A 2 1.89 -22.62 13.55
CA LEU A 2 2.83 -22.02 12.59
C LEU A 2 2.16 -21.09 11.56
N LEU A 3 1.08 -21.53 10.90
CA LEU A 3 0.37 -20.72 9.88
C LEU A 3 -0.20 -19.40 10.43
N ARG A 4 -0.63 -19.39 11.69
CA ARG A 4 -1.14 -18.16 12.35
C ARG A 4 -0.01 -17.17 12.62
N LEU A 5 1.15 -17.65 13.04
CA LEU A 5 2.36 -16.82 13.21
C LEU A 5 2.80 -16.21 11.88
N VAL A 6 2.82 -17.01 10.81
CA VAL A 6 3.18 -16.52 9.46
C VAL A 6 2.19 -15.46 9.00
N LEU A 7 0.88 -15.70 9.12
CA LEU A 7 -0.13 -14.71 8.74
C LEU A 7 0.02 -13.40 9.53
N ALA A 8 0.18 -13.48 10.85
CA ALA A 8 0.36 -12.32 11.71
C ALA A 8 1.63 -11.54 11.33
N GLY A 9 2.75 -12.23 11.07
CA GLY A 9 3.98 -11.63 10.58
C GLY A 9 3.81 -10.94 9.23
N SER A 10 3.15 -11.59 8.27
CA SER A 10 2.86 -10.99 6.97
C SER A 10 1.98 -9.74 7.07
N LYS A 11 0.93 -9.76 7.92
CA LYS A 11 0.11 -8.57 8.18
C LYS A 11 0.93 -7.43 8.77
N PHE A 12 1.79 -7.73 9.74
CA PHE A 12 2.67 -6.73 10.34
C PHE A 12 3.58 -6.08 9.29
N ILE A 13 4.21 -6.88 8.43
CA ILE A 13 5.04 -6.39 7.32
C ILE A 13 4.23 -5.49 6.38
N ILE A 14 3.03 -5.91 5.99
CA ILE A 14 2.14 -5.13 5.09
C ILE A 14 1.81 -3.78 5.72
N VAL A 15 1.48 -3.74 7.01
CA VAL A 15 1.18 -2.49 7.73
C VAL A 15 2.43 -1.59 7.80
N CYS A 16 3.59 -2.13 8.17
CA CYS A 16 4.83 -1.35 8.22
C CYS A 16 5.22 -0.77 6.86
N ALA A 17 5.13 -1.58 5.79
CA ALA A 17 5.39 -1.14 4.43
C ALA A 17 4.41 -0.05 3.98
N ALA A 18 3.11 -0.21 4.29
CA ALA A 18 2.10 0.80 4.01
C ALA A 18 2.37 2.11 4.77
N CYS A 19 2.73 2.05 6.06
CA CYS A 19 3.12 3.24 6.82
C CYS A 19 4.34 3.94 6.22
N TRP A 20 5.33 3.17 5.75
CA TRP A 20 6.51 3.72 5.09
C TRP A 20 6.16 4.42 3.77
N ASP A 21 5.34 3.77 2.92
CA ASP A 21 4.87 4.32 1.66
C ASP A 21 4.04 5.60 1.86
N LEU A 22 3.20 5.65 2.90
CA LEU A 22 2.44 6.86 3.28
C LEU A 22 3.38 7.98 3.74
N TYR A 23 4.39 7.66 4.55
CA TYR A 23 5.39 8.64 4.97
C TYR A 23 6.18 9.20 3.78
N LEU A 24 6.61 8.35 2.85
CA LEU A 24 7.29 8.80 1.63
C LEU A 24 6.35 9.67 0.78
N THR A 25 5.11 9.25 0.57
CA THR A 25 4.12 10.01 -0.20
C THR A 25 3.89 11.39 0.43
N ALA A 26 3.73 11.48 1.76
CA ALA A 26 3.55 12.75 2.47
C ALA A 26 4.82 13.63 2.45
N LYS A 27 6.01 13.03 2.58
CA LYS A 27 7.29 13.75 2.56
C LYS A 27 7.62 14.32 1.18
N TYR A 28 7.31 13.57 0.13
CA TYR A 28 7.63 13.93 -1.25
C TYR A 28 6.42 14.50 -2.00
N VAL A 29 5.41 15.01 -1.29
CA VAL A 29 4.14 15.45 -1.90
C VAL A 29 4.34 16.48 -3.01
N GLU A 30 5.28 17.41 -2.82
CA GLU A 30 5.61 18.46 -3.78
C GLU A 30 6.33 17.92 -5.02
N SER A 31 7.01 16.77 -4.87
CA SER A 31 7.76 16.09 -5.94
C SER A 31 6.98 14.93 -6.58
N LEU A 32 5.81 14.57 -6.06
CA LEU A 32 4.93 13.55 -6.62
C LEU A 32 4.57 13.79 -8.10
N PRO A 33 4.21 15.02 -8.54
CA PRO A 33 3.84 15.26 -9.94
C PRO A 33 4.87 14.77 -10.96
N SER A 34 6.16 14.95 -10.65
CA SER A 34 7.27 14.64 -11.54
C SER A 34 7.78 13.21 -11.41
N LEU A 35 7.54 12.55 -10.26
CA LEU A 35 8.02 11.20 -9.95
C LEU A 35 6.94 10.11 -10.13
N GLU A 36 5.66 10.46 -10.05
CA GLU A 36 4.56 9.49 -10.14
C GLU A 36 4.41 9.01 -11.59
N LEU A 37 4.82 7.77 -11.88
CA LEU A 37 4.67 7.16 -13.21
C LEU A 37 3.34 6.41 -13.36
N ASN A 38 2.59 6.23 -12.28
CA ASN A 38 1.36 5.46 -12.28
C ASN A 38 0.18 6.33 -12.78
N PRO A 39 -0.45 6.01 -13.93
CA PRO A 39 -1.52 6.82 -14.50
C PRO A 39 -2.75 6.88 -13.60
N LEU A 40 -3.04 5.82 -12.82
CA LEU A 40 -4.16 5.84 -11.88
C LEU A 40 -3.87 6.79 -10.71
N ALA A 41 -2.63 6.82 -10.22
CA ALA A 41 -2.24 7.75 -9.17
C ALA A 41 -2.25 9.20 -9.65
N ARG A 42 -1.75 9.45 -10.87
CA ARG A 42 -1.85 10.76 -11.53
C ARG A 42 -3.28 11.25 -11.68
N PHE A 43 -4.17 10.36 -12.13
CA PHE A 43 -5.60 10.68 -12.26
C PHE A 43 -6.23 11.02 -10.91
N MET A 44 -5.94 10.24 -9.86
CA MET A 44 -6.48 10.51 -8.51
C MET A 44 -5.96 11.81 -7.89
N MET A 45 -4.74 12.22 -8.24
CA MET A 45 -4.14 13.48 -7.83
C MET A 45 -4.36 14.63 -8.83
N GLN A 46 -5.23 14.44 -9.84
CA GLN A 46 -5.50 15.40 -10.93
C GLN A 46 -4.23 16.03 -11.55
N LEU A 47 -3.13 15.28 -11.59
CA LEU A 47 -1.83 15.74 -12.08
C LEU A 47 -1.81 15.96 -13.60
N ASP A 48 -2.80 15.40 -14.32
CA ASP A 48 -2.92 15.51 -15.78
C ASP A 48 -3.39 16.91 -16.23
N ASP A 49 -4.01 17.71 -15.35
CA ASP A 49 -4.46 19.09 -15.67
C ASP A 49 -3.41 20.18 -15.37
N GLY A 50 -2.20 19.78 -14.95
CA GLY A 50 -1.02 20.66 -14.92
C GLY A 50 -0.90 21.58 -13.68
N VAL A 51 -1.70 21.36 -12.65
CA VAL A 51 -1.62 22.12 -11.39
C VAL A 51 -0.85 21.29 -10.36
N GLU A 52 0.03 21.95 -9.60
CA GLU A 52 0.77 21.37 -8.49
C GLU A 52 -0.13 20.47 -7.63
N ALA A 53 0.43 19.38 -7.08
CA ALA A 53 -0.31 18.46 -6.23
C ALA A 53 -0.91 19.22 -5.03
N GLU A 54 -2.20 19.54 -5.11
CA GLU A 54 -2.87 20.25 -4.03
C GLU A 54 -2.93 19.32 -2.81
N LEU A 55 -2.63 19.86 -1.63
CA LEU A 55 -2.52 19.09 -0.39
C LEU A 55 -3.77 18.25 -0.11
N THR A 56 -4.94 18.77 -0.52
CA THR A 56 -6.25 18.11 -0.43
C THR A 56 -6.33 16.85 -1.30
N GLN A 57 -5.82 16.90 -2.53
CA GLN A 57 -5.88 15.78 -3.48
C GLN A 57 -4.86 14.70 -3.12
N ALA A 58 -3.66 15.12 -2.69
CA ALA A 58 -2.69 14.21 -2.10
C ALA A 58 -3.26 13.49 -0.87
N ALA A 59 -4.01 14.18 -0.01
CA ALA A 59 -4.68 13.57 1.14
C ALA A 59 -5.75 12.54 0.74
N VAL A 60 -6.51 12.78 -0.34
CA VAL A 60 -7.47 11.79 -0.88
C VAL A 60 -6.75 10.54 -1.39
N PHE A 61 -5.64 10.71 -2.11
CA PHE A 61 -4.83 9.59 -2.55
C PHE A 61 -4.22 8.81 -1.37
N LEU A 62 -3.70 9.53 -0.37
CA LEU A 62 -3.15 8.96 0.85
C LEU A 62 -4.22 8.15 1.61
N ALA A 63 -5.43 8.69 1.73
CA ALA A 63 -6.57 8.03 2.33
C ALA A 63 -6.99 6.79 1.55
N ALA A 64 -6.99 6.85 0.21
CA ALA A 64 -7.30 5.71 -0.64
C ALA A 64 -6.26 4.58 -0.49
N LYS A 65 -4.97 4.91 -0.44
CA LYS A 65 -3.89 3.95 -0.14
C LYS A 65 -4.12 3.27 1.20
N PHE A 66 -4.38 4.05 2.25
CA PHE A 66 -4.63 3.54 3.60
C PHE A 66 -5.88 2.63 3.66
N LEU A 67 -6.97 3.04 3.01
CA LEU A 67 -8.21 2.28 2.94
C LEU A 67 -8.01 0.97 2.16
N GLY A 68 -7.21 1.00 1.09
CA GLY A 68 -6.78 -0.19 0.37
C GLY A 68 -6.02 -1.18 1.25
N THR A 69 -5.08 -0.72 2.08
CA THR A 69 -4.38 -1.57 3.05
C THR A 69 -5.34 -2.21 4.06
N PHE A 70 -6.27 -1.43 4.60
CA PHE A 70 -7.30 -1.95 5.51
C PHE A 70 -8.17 -3.03 4.86
N LEU A 71 -8.60 -2.78 3.62
CA LEU A 71 -9.39 -3.73 2.85
C LEU A 71 -8.62 -5.04 2.62
N VAL A 72 -7.34 -4.98 2.28
CA VAL A 72 -6.49 -6.17 2.11
C VAL A 72 -6.40 -6.98 3.39
N ILE A 73 -6.19 -6.34 4.54
CA ILE A 73 -6.12 -7.04 5.84
C ILE A 73 -7.46 -7.70 6.17
N ALA A 74 -8.57 -6.98 5.97
CA ALA A 74 -9.92 -7.51 6.21
C ALA A 74 -10.24 -8.70 5.28
N LEU A 75 -9.83 -8.64 4.02
CA LEU A 75 -9.99 -9.74 3.06
C LEU A 75 -9.12 -10.94 3.44
N LEU A 76 -7.88 -10.73 3.90
CA LEU A 76 -7.04 -11.81 4.40
C LEU A 76 -7.65 -12.49 5.64
N ASP A 77 -8.28 -11.72 6.53
CA ASP A 77 -9.02 -12.27 7.66
C ASP A 77 -10.26 -13.07 7.22
N CYS A 78 -11.04 -12.54 6.28
CA CYS A 78 -12.18 -13.28 5.73
C CYS A 78 -11.72 -14.59 5.06
N LEU A 79 -10.65 -14.53 4.26
CA LEU A 79 -10.08 -15.68 3.56
C LEU A 79 -9.50 -16.71 4.53
N TRP A 80 -8.95 -16.27 5.66
CA TRP A 80 -8.46 -17.18 6.70
C TRP A 80 -9.58 -18.04 7.28
N HIS A 81 -10.79 -17.48 7.49
CA HIS A 81 -11.94 -18.24 8.00
C HIS A 81 -12.40 -19.33 7.03
N TRP A 82 -12.19 -19.17 5.73
CA TRP A 82 -12.65 -20.14 4.72
C TRP A 82 -11.54 -21.12 4.33
N LYS A 83 -10.31 -20.64 4.10
CA LYS A 83 -9.16 -21.44 3.68
C LYS A 83 -7.84 -20.89 4.21
N GLU A 84 -7.44 -21.37 5.39
CA GLU A 84 -6.21 -20.97 6.09
C GLU A 84 -4.94 -21.02 5.22
N ARG A 85 -4.72 -22.10 4.45
CA ARG A 85 -3.51 -22.25 3.61
C ARG A 85 -3.44 -21.24 2.47
N THR A 86 -4.57 -20.96 1.83
CA THR A 86 -4.65 -20.00 0.72
C THR A 86 -4.48 -18.57 1.23
N ALA A 87 -5.05 -18.26 2.41
CA ALA A 87 -4.87 -16.97 3.07
C ALA A 87 -3.39 -16.67 3.37
N VAL A 88 -2.64 -17.66 3.85
CA VAL A 88 -1.20 -17.51 4.13
C VAL A 88 -0.40 -17.31 2.85
N ALA A 89 -0.66 -18.10 1.80
CA ALA A 89 0.02 -17.94 0.52
C ALA A 89 -0.22 -16.54 -0.07
N ALA A 90 -1.47 -16.06 -0.02
CA ALA A 90 -1.81 -14.72 -0.45
C ALA A 90 -1.11 -13.64 0.40
N ALA A 91 -1.16 -13.75 1.74
CA ALA A 91 -0.52 -12.80 2.63
C ALA A 91 1.00 -12.71 2.43
N VAL A 92 1.67 -13.85 2.24
CA VAL A 92 3.12 -13.90 1.95
C VAL A 92 3.42 -13.26 0.60
N GLY A 93 2.63 -13.55 -0.44
CA GLY A 93 2.80 -12.95 -1.76
C GLY A 93 2.65 -11.43 -1.73
N VAL A 94 1.61 -10.93 -1.05
CA VAL A 94 1.40 -9.49 -0.87
C VAL A 94 2.54 -8.87 -0.06
N ALA A 95 2.96 -9.49 1.05
CA ALA A 95 4.07 -8.99 1.86
C ALA A 95 5.39 -8.94 1.06
N ALA A 96 5.67 -9.95 0.24
CA ALA A 96 6.86 -9.95 -0.62
C ALA A 96 6.81 -8.83 -1.67
N CYS A 97 5.66 -8.58 -2.29
CA CYS A 97 5.46 -7.47 -3.22
C CYS A 97 5.64 -6.11 -2.53
N GLN A 98 5.10 -5.95 -1.31
CA GLN A 98 5.28 -4.75 -0.49
C GLN A 98 6.76 -4.51 -0.14
N ILE A 99 7.51 -5.56 0.23
CA ILE A 99 8.96 -5.46 0.48
C ILE A 99 9.69 -5.03 -0.80
N ALA A 100 9.37 -5.64 -1.95
CA ALA A 100 10.00 -5.30 -3.22
C ALA A 100 9.74 -3.83 -3.61
N LEU A 101 8.53 -3.33 -3.38
CA LEU A 101 8.18 -1.91 -3.58
C LEU A 101 8.98 -0.99 -2.65
N VAL A 102 9.07 -1.33 -1.36
CA VAL A 102 9.87 -0.54 -0.41
C VAL A 102 11.34 -0.51 -0.83
N LEU A 103 11.91 -1.63 -1.29
CA LEU A 103 13.28 -1.65 -1.80
C LEU A 103 13.43 -0.78 -3.05
N PHE A 104 12.50 -0.88 -4.00
CA PHE A 104 12.52 -0.09 -5.22
C PHE A 104 12.43 1.42 -4.96
N LEU A 105 11.60 1.85 -4.01
CA LEU A 105 11.43 3.27 -3.66
C LEU A 105 12.62 3.86 -2.88
N ASN A 106 13.46 3.01 -2.27
CA ASN A 106 14.66 3.45 -1.54
C ASN A 106 15.97 3.28 -2.35
N CYS A 107 15.91 2.68 -3.55
CA CYS A 107 17.03 2.56 -4.48
C CYS A 107 17.09 3.75 -5.43
#